data_AF-A0A920D4Y8-F1
#
_entry.id   AF-A0A920D4Y8-F1
#
_cell.length_a   1.000
_cell.length_b   1.000
_cell.length_c   1.000
_cell.angle_alpha   90.00
_cell.angle_beta   90.00
_cell.angle_gamma   90.00
#
_symmetry.space_group_name_H-M   'P 1'
#
loop_
_entity.id
_entity.type
_entity.pdbx_description
1 polymer ?
#
loop_
_entity_poly.entity_id
_entity_poly.type
_entity_poly.pdbx_seq_one_letter_code
_entity_poly.pdbx_strand_id
1 'polypeptide(L)'
;MKYNINLDLSVINSQTIILKEIQPNSKVLEFGPSTGYMTRYMKQQLNCDVTCIEIDPKSAMLTKEYCNQMIVGDVDEMNWVNELNEKKFDYIIFADVLEHLKNPWKVLKESAQLLESKGVVVTSIPNITHNAIIMEIIKGEFNYQHTGLLDNTHLRFFGKKNIRELLINAGLAPIKWYTTMLRPENTEFKQDIESLPKEIYNYLNNREEGNVYQFITVSMKANEVEKEVGTFIEKNGEAKFYMDEEYLQVFWGEDKQYREENSVKKTLIIDGNSNTYELMLPKEAKGYLRIDPAIIPLYGEIDSICITEGDEYPKVLAEWSTANNFNGLIGLNDIIRISSNNDRYSFFSTGLDPQIIINNYYLDGKSEKKIVITCLFQKNQSKVFNLISETVKKLFCEMKQWKDSNLSLQEELKKIKLVAKDLSNKIEELNKKNEIKQIKLDVSLQNEEKLIKDIDLYTKKIHTLETGIDTLSNEISKMKQTRSWKYTYFLRWLSNKFK
;
A
#
# COMPACT_ATOMS: atom_id res chain seq x y z
N MET A 1 5.41 -34.16 9.64
CA MET A 1 6.14 -32.98 9.14
C MET A 1 5.12 -31.88 8.92
N LYS A 2 5.17 -30.80 9.73
CA LYS A 2 4.17 -29.72 9.69
C LYS A 2 4.45 -28.66 8.61
N TYR A 3 5.69 -28.54 8.10
CA TYR A 3 6.12 -27.45 7.21
C TYR A 3 6.84 -27.97 5.94
N ASN A 4 6.10 -28.56 5.00
CA ASN A 4 6.65 -28.89 3.68
C ASN A 4 6.23 -27.79 2.68
N ILE A 5 7.16 -26.96 2.23
CA ILE A 5 6.89 -25.80 1.37
C ILE A 5 7.62 -25.99 0.03
N ASN A 6 6.93 -25.77 -1.08
CA ASN A 6 7.54 -25.69 -2.41
C ASN A 6 8.12 -24.27 -2.57
N LEU A 7 9.43 -24.16 -2.82
CA LEU A 7 10.13 -22.88 -2.76
C LEU A 7 9.91 -22.06 -4.03
N ASP A 8 9.17 -20.96 -3.91
CA ASP A 8 8.96 -19.96 -4.96
C ASP A 8 9.48 -18.60 -4.49
N LEU A 9 10.59 -18.14 -5.06
CA LEU A 9 11.24 -16.87 -4.67
C LEU A 9 10.46 -15.62 -5.09
N SER A 10 9.43 -15.77 -5.92
CA SER A 10 8.50 -14.70 -6.27
C SER A 10 7.51 -14.41 -5.14
N VAL A 11 7.27 -15.39 -4.25
CA VAL A 11 6.43 -15.22 -3.06
C VAL A 11 7.25 -14.55 -1.95
N ILE A 12 6.70 -13.50 -1.35
CA ILE A 12 7.32 -12.82 -0.21
C ILE A 12 6.88 -13.52 1.07
N ASN A 13 7.78 -14.30 1.68
CA ASN A 13 7.62 -14.89 3.01
C ASN A 13 8.96 -14.83 3.77
N SER A 14 8.98 -15.26 5.04
CA SER A 14 10.19 -15.17 5.87
C SER A 14 11.36 -15.93 5.23
N GLN A 15 11.12 -17.12 4.68
CA GLN A 15 12.15 -17.96 4.09
C GLN A 15 12.76 -17.34 2.83
N THR A 16 11.95 -16.79 1.93
CA THR A 16 12.45 -16.17 0.69
C THR A 16 13.17 -14.86 0.97
N ILE A 17 12.76 -14.10 1.99
CA ILE A 17 13.49 -12.92 2.46
C ILE A 17 14.87 -13.35 2.99
N ILE A 18 14.93 -14.37 3.85
CA ILE A 18 16.21 -14.90 4.37
C ILE A 18 17.12 -15.33 3.22
N LEU A 19 16.62 -16.13 2.28
CA LEU A 19 17.44 -16.63 1.16
C LEU A 19 17.99 -15.51 0.26
N LYS A 20 17.29 -14.38 0.13
CA LYS A 20 17.74 -13.22 -0.65
C LYS A 20 18.93 -12.48 0.00
N GLU A 21 19.11 -12.61 1.31
CA GLU A 21 20.26 -12.03 2.00
C GLU A 21 21.55 -12.85 1.84
N ILE A 22 21.42 -14.14 1.52
CA ILE A 22 22.55 -15.07 1.51
C ILE A 22 23.32 -14.93 0.20
N GLN A 23 24.61 -14.62 0.33
CA GLN A 23 25.50 -14.51 -0.84
C GLN A 23 25.96 -15.90 -1.32
N PRO A 24 26.13 -16.09 -2.64
CA PRO A 24 26.71 -17.31 -3.20
C PRO A 24 28.09 -17.64 -2.62
N ASN A 25 28.42 -18.93 -2.57
CA ASN A 25 29.69 -19.48 -2.07
C ASN A 25 30.00 -19.18 -0.58
N SER A 26 28.98 -18.84 0.21
CA SER A 26 29.14 -18.57 1.65
C SER A 26 29.14 -19.84 2.50
N LYS A 27 29.75 -19.78 3.68
CA LYS A 27 29.61 -20.77 4.75
C LYS A 27 28.40 -20.43 5.62
N VAL A 28 27.46 -21.36 5.73
CA VAL A 28 26.17 -21.13 6.40
C VAL A 28 25.97 -22.16 7.51
N LEU A 29 25.59 -21.70 8.70
CA LEU A 29 25.07 -22.55 9.78
C LEU A 29 23.55 -22.36 9.87
N GLU A 30 22.79 -23.41 9.58
CA GLU A 30 21.33 -23.41 9.61
C GLU A 30 20.83 -24.20 10.82
N PHE A 31 20.17 -23.53 11.75
CA PHE A 31 19.45 -24.18 12.85
C PHE A 31 18.04 -24.55 12.39
N GLY A 32 17.60 -25.77 12.67
CA GLY A 32 16.24 -26.25 12.35
C GLY A 32 15.92 -26.28 10.85
N PRO A 33 16.73 -26.94 10.00
CA PRO A 33 16.48 -26.98 8.55
C PRO A 33 15.20 -27.74 8.16
N SER A 34 14.58 -28.50 9.09
CA SER A 34 13.37 -29.30 8.82
C SER A 34 13.61 -30.25 7.64
N THR A 35 12.77 -30.21 6.59
CA THR A 35 12.92 -31.03 5.38
C THR A 35 14.05 -30.60 4.45
N GLY A 36 14.81 -29.54 4.80
CA GLY A 36 16.02 -29.12 4.10
C GLY A 36 15.76 -28.33 2.82
N TYR A 37 14.59 -27.72 2.66
CA TYR A 37 14.23 -27.01 1.43
C TYR A 37 15.09 -25.74 1.22
N MET A 38 15.37 -24.97 2.28
CA MET A 38 16.32 -23.85 2.27
C MET A 38 17.76 -24.34 2.08
N THR A 39 18.16 -25.37 2.85
CA THR A 39 19.46 -26.04 2.71
C THR A 39 19.75 -26.44 1.26
N ARG A 40 18.79 -27.10 0.60
CA ARG A 40 18.89 -27.54 -0.79
C ARG A 40 19.07 -26.37 -1.74
N TYR A 41 18.31 -25.30 -1.56
CA TYR A 41 18.45 -24.09 -2.38
C TYR A 41 19.84 -23.46 -2.22
N MET A 42 20.28 -23.25 -0.97
CA MET A 42 21.61 -22.70 -0.68
C MET A 42 22.73 -23.57 -1.28
N LYS A 43 22.61 -24.90 -1.18
CA LYS A 43 23.60 -25.82 -1.73
C LYS A 43 23.63 -25.82 -3.25
N GLN A 44 22.47 -25.96 -3.90
CA GLN A 44 22.39 -26.21 -5.34
C GLN A 44 22.41 -24.94 -6.19
N GLN A 45 21.79 -23.86 -5.71
CA GLN A 45 21.65 -22.61 -6.47
C GLN A 45 22.69 -21.57 -6.09
N LEU A 46 23.04 -21.48 -4.79
CA LEU A 46 24.01 -20.52 -4.29
C LEU A 46 25.41 -21.11 -4.10
N ASN A 47 25.59 -22.42 -4.28
CA ASN A 47 26.85 -23.12 -4.06
C ASN A 47 27.45 -22.88 -2.65
N CYS A 48 26.58 -22.75 -1.63
CA CYS A 48 27.01 -22.54 -0.25
C CYS A 48 27.53 -23.84 0.41
N ASP A 49 28.43 -23.67 1.39
CA ASP A 49 28.83 -24.71 2.32
C ASP A 49 27.92 -24.65 3.56
N VAL A 50 26.92 -25.54 3.60
CA VAL A 50 25.88 -25.50 4.64
C VAL A 50 26.15 -26.56 5.70
N THR A 51 26.20 -26.14 6.96
CA THR A 51 26.16 -27.00 8.15
C THR A 51 24.81 -26.85 8.81
N CYS A 52 24.21 -27.97 9.23
CA CYS A 52 22.85 -27.99 9.80
C CYS A 52 22.82 -28.59 11.20
N ILE A 53 21.93 -28.07 12.05
CA ILE A 53 21.58 -28.69 13.35
C ILE A 53 20.08 -28.93 13.39
N GLU A 54 19.66 -30.19 13.53
CA GLU A 54 18.25 -30.61 13.51
C GLU A 54 17.95 -31.55 14.67
N ILE A 55 16.81 -31.34 15.34
CA ILE A 55 16.40 -32.14 16.50
C ILE A 55 15.71 -33.45 16.09
N ASP A 56 14.96 -33.45 14.98
CA ASP A 56 14.26 -34.64 14.49
C ASP A 56 15.16 -35.49 13.58
N PRO A 57 15.55 -36.72 13.98
CA PRO A 57 16.41 -37.56 13.16
C PRO A 57 15.86 -37.89 11.77
N LYS A 58 14.53 -37.91 11.61
CA LYS A 58 13.89 -38.19 10.31
C LYS A 58 14.07 -37.02 9.35
N SER A 59 13.82 -35.80 9.82
CA SER A 59 14.03 -34.57 9.05
C SER A 59 15.52 -34.36 8.74
N ALA A 60 16.39 -34.62 9.73
CA ALA A 60 17.84 -34.60 9.54
C ALA A 60 18.31 -35.55 8.42
N MET A 61 17.73 -36.75 8.32
CA MET A 61 18.06 -37.72 7.28
C MET A 61 17.73 -37.21 5.87
N LEU A 62 16.61 -36.49 5.71
CA LEU A 62 16.23 -35.88 4.42
C LEU A 62 17.16 -34.73 4.02
N THR A 63 17.57 -33.92 5.01
CA THR A 63 18.41 -32.74 4.78
C THR A 63 19.88 -33.10 4.58
N LYS A 64 20.33 -34.23 5.13
CA LYS A 64 21.75 -34.65 5.14
C LYS A 64 22.39 -34.68 3.76
N GLU A 65 21.63 -34.98 2.70
CA GLU A 65 22.13 -35.01 1.31
C GLU A 65 22.51 -33.61 0.77
N TYR A 66 22.00 -32.54 1.40
CA TYR A 66 22.15 -31.17 0.93
C TYR A 66 23.09 -30.32 1.80
N CYS A 67 23.55 -30.84 2.94
CA CYS A 67 24.49 -30.15 3.82
C CYS A 67 25.84 -30.89 3.88
N ASN A 68 26.92 -30.17 4.15
CA ASN A 68 28.26 -30.74 4.32
C ASN A 68 28.41 -31.45 5.68
N GLN A 69 27.70 -30.97 6.70
CA GLN A 69 27.65 -31.59 8.03
C GLN A 69 26.24 -31.46 8.58
N MET A 70 25.70 -32.57 9.09
CA MET A 70 24.43 -32.64 9.80
C MET A 70 24.70 -33.06 11.25
N ILE A 71 24.35 -32.21 12.20
CA ILE A 71 24.38 -32.50 13.64
C ILE A 71 22.94 -32.79 14.07
N VAL A 72 22.72 -33.97 14.65
CA VAL A 72 21.39 -34.36 15.16
C VAL A 72 21.37 -34.18 16.67
N GLY A 73 20.59 -33.23 17.17
CA GLY A 73 20.54 -32.95 18.60
C GLY A 73 19.66 -31.76 18.97
N ASP A 74 19.33 -31.68 20.26
CA ASP A 74 18.63 -30.54 20.83
C ASP A 74 19.58 -29.33 20.94
N VAL A 75 19.18 -28.21 20.34
CA VAL A 75 19.94 -26.97 20.32
C VAL A 75 20.11 -26.41 21.75
N ASP A 76 19.14 -26.62 22.65
CA ASP A 76 19.22 -26.19 24.04
C ASP A 76 20.30 -26.95 24.84
N GLU A 77 20.73 -28.13 24.41
CA GLU A 77 21.77 -28.93 25.10
C GLU A 77 23.20 -28.45 24.82
N MET A 78 23.39 -27.59 23.82
CA MET A 78 24.68 -26.97 23.47
C MET A 78 25.81 -27.93 23.05
N ASN A 79 25.54 -29.23 22.87
CA ASN A 79 26.54 -30.21 22.42
C ASN A 79 27.10 -29.85 21.03
N TRP A 80 26.27 -29.23 20.19
CA TRP A 80 26.64 -28.75 18.85
C TRP A 80 27.80 -27.75 18.85
N VAL A 81 28.00 -26.97 19.94
CA VAL A 81 29.11 -26.01 20.03
C VAL A 81 30.46 -26.72 19.90
N ASN A 82 30.60 -27.86 20.59
CA ASN A 82 31.83 -28.65 20.57
C ASN A 82 32.00 -29.39 19.23
N GLU A 83 30.91 -29.90 18.65
CA GLU A 83 30.93 -30.60 17.35
C GLU A 83 31.31 -29.69 16.17
N LEU A 84 31.05 -28.39 16.28
CA LEU A 84 31.45 -27.41 15.29
C LEU A 84 32.94 -27.06 15.35
N ASN A 85 33.65 -27.43 16.42
CA ASN A 85 35.11 -27.34 16.55
C ASN A 85 35.72 -26.02 16.04
N GLU A 86 35.26 -24.90 16.60
CA GLU A 86 35.70 -23.54 16.26
C GLU A 86 35.45 -23.07 14.81
N LYS A 87 34.67 -23.81 14.01
CA LYS A 87 34.24 -23.37 12.68
C LYS A 87 33.60 -21.99 12.75
N LYS A 88 33.89 -21.19 11.71
CA LYS A 88 33.33 -19.87 11.52
C LYS A 88 32.44 -19.82 10.29
N PHE A 89 31.39 -19.01 10.38
CA PHE A 89 30.34 -18.90 9.38
C PHE A 89 30.12 -17.46 8.93
N ASP A 90 29.87 -17.29 7.64
CA ASP A 90 29.45 -16.01 7.05
C ASP A 90 27.99 -15.71 7.41
N TYR A 91 27.15 -16.76 7.46
CA TYR A 91 25.74 -16.66 7.84
C TYR A 91 25.39 -17.68 8.90
N ILE A 92 24.65 -17.23 9.92
CA ILE A 92 23.97 -18.12 10.87
C ILE A 92 22.48 -17.85 10.80
N ILE A 93 21.67 -18.88 10.58
CA ILE A 93 20.24 -18.75 10.30
C ILE A 93 19.42 -19.39 11.41
N PHE A 94 18.47 -18.62 11.94
CA PHE A 94 17.38 -19.07 12.81
C PHE A 94 16.05 -18.73 12.15
N ALA A 95 15.57 -19.60 11.26
CA ALA A 95 14.30 -19.43 10.56
C ALA A 95 13.17 -20.09 11.37
N ASP A 96 12.43 -19.30 12.15
CA ASP A 96 11.31 -19.79 12.97
C ASP A 96 11.77 -20.86 13.99
N VAL A 97 12.86 -20.55 14.73
CA VAL A 97 13.51 -21.46 15.68
C VAL A 97 13.53 -20.91 17.11
N LEU A 98 13.89 -19.65 17.31
CA LEU A 98 14.21 -19.09 18.63
C LEU A 98 13.01 -19.11 19.59
N GLU A 99 11.80 -19.00 19.07
CA GLU A 99 10.52 -19.09 19.78
C GLU A 99 10.22 -20.49 20.32
N HIS A 100 10.81 -21.53 19.74
CA HIS A 100 10.65 -22.92 20.17
C HIS A 100 11.66 -23.33 21.26
N LEU A 101 12.69 -22.52 21.52
CA LEU A 101 13.76 -22.85 22.46
C LEU A 101 13.40 -22.53 23.91
N LYS A 102 13.92 -23.32 24.85
CA LYS A 102 13.82 -23.03 26.28
C LYS A 102 14.70 -21.84 26.65
N ASN A 103 15.91 -21.75 26.09
CA ASN A 103 16.86 -20.68 26.37
C ASN A 103 17.46 -20.07 25.08
N PRO A 104 16.66 -19.34 24.28
CA PRO A 104 17.14 -18.74 23.04
C PRO A 104 18.28 -17.73 23.26
N TRP A 105 18.32 -17.06 24.42
CA TRP A 105 19.40 -16.11 24.74
C TRP A 105 20.77 -16.77 24.78
N LYS A 106 20.88 -17.93 25.43
CA LYS A 106 22.15 -18.67 25.51
C LYS A 106 22.55 -19.20 24.15
N VAL A 107 21.61 -19.83 23.44
CA VAL A 107 21.85 -20.39 22.10
C VAL A 107 22.35 -19.31 21.15
N LEU A 108 21.63 -18.20 21.04
CA LEU A 108 22.00 -17.10 20.16
C LEU A 108 23.36 -16.50 20.51
N LYS A 109 23.68 -16.36 21.81
CA LYS A 109 24.97 -15.85 22.27
C LYS A 109 26.13 -16.77 21.91
N GLU A 110 26.01 -18.08 22.08
CA GLU A 110 27.06 -19.00 21.66
C GLU A 110 27.17 -19.07 20.13
N SER A 111 26.05 -19.03 19.41
CA SER A 111 26.06 -18.99 17.94
C SER A 111 26.77 -17.74 17.42
N ALA A 112 26.54 -16.57 18.02
CA ALA A 112 27.23 -15.33 17.65
C ALA A 112 28.77 -15.41 17.75
N GLN A 113 29.32 -16.27 18.61
CA GLN A 113 30.76 -16.50 18.71
C GLN A 113 31.31 -17.25 17.48
N LEU A 114 30.48 -18.01 16.78
CA LEU A 114 30.83 -18.75 15.57
C LEU A 114 30.73 -17.91 14.30
N LEU A 115 30.33 -16.64 14.38
CA LEU A 115 30.36 -15.75 13.24
C LEU A 115 31.80 -15.40 12.84
N GLU A 116 32.02 -15.26 11.53
CA GLU A 116 33.18 -14.55 10.98
C GLU A 116 33.16 -13.05 11.39
N SER A 117 34.22 -12.31 11.09
CA SER A 117 34.28 -10.86 11.40
C SER A 117 33.19 -10.06 10.69
N LYS A 118 32.91 -10.36 9.42
CA LYS A 118 31.84 -9.73 8.63
C LYS A 118 30.58 -10.59 8.50
N GLY A 119 30.52 -11.67 9.28
CA GLY A 119 29.37 -12.56 9.23
C GLY A 119 28.12 -11.93 9.86
N VAL A 120 26.96 -12.44 9.46
CA VAL A 120 25.66 -12.03 9.98
C VAL A 120 24.86 -13.19 10.56
N VAL A 121 24.09 -12.91 11.60
CA VAL A 121 22.98 -13.76 12.04
C VAL A 121 21.70 -13.24 11.39
N VAL A 122 20.98 -14.13 10.72
CA VAL A 122 19.66 -13.88 10.16
C VAL A 122 18.61 -14.62 10.99
N THR A 123 17.62 -13.90 11.52
CA THR A 123 16.53 -14.51 12.30
C THR A 123 15.18 -14.19 11.68
N SER A 124 14.22 -15.12 11.73
CA SER A 124 12.78 -14.81 11.61
C SER A 124 12.09 -15.16 12.92
N ILE A 125 11.31 -14.22 13.46
CA ILE A 125 10.65 -14.38 14.76
C ILE A 125 9.20 -13.87 14.67
N PRO A 126 8.20 -14.70 15.06
CA PRO A 126 6.81 -14.30 15.15
C PRO A 126 6.56 -13.11 16.09
N ASN A 127 5.66 -12.21 15.70
CA ASN A 127 5.31 -11.03 16.48
C ASN A 127 4.10 -11.28 17.40
N ILE A 128 4.34 -11.43 18.71
CA ILE A 128 3.26 -11.60 19.69
C ILE A 128 2.37 -10.35 19.85
N THR A 129 2.84 -9.20 19.38
CA THR A 129 2.12 -7.92 19.50
C THR A 129 1.20 -7.64 18.31
N HIS A 130 1.01 -8.63 17.45
CA HIS A 130 0.10 -8.58 16.30
C HIS A 130 -1.35 -8.37 16.74
N ASN A 131 -2.11 -7.62 15.94
CA ASN A 131 -3.48 -7.22 16.24
C ASN A 131 -4.41 -8.42 16.45
N ALA A 132 -4.26 -9.50 15.67
CA ALA A 132 -5.08 -10.70 15.86
C ALA A 132 -4.97 -11.29 17.27
N ILE A 133 -3.76 -11.31 17.85
CA ILE A 133 -3.52 -11.81 19.21
C ILE A 133 -4.08 -10.83 20.25
N ILE A 134 -3.89 -9.53 20.03
CA ILE A 134 -4.46 -8.52 20.95
C ILE A 134 -5.99 -8.62 20.99
N MET A 135 -6.62 -8.91 19.85
CA MET A 135 -8.06 -9.13 19.76
C MET A 135 -8.52 -10.34 20.57
N GLU A 136 -7.80 -11.47 20.47
CA GLU A 136 -8.04 -12.64 21.34
C GLU A 136 -7.92 -12.25 22.82
N ILE A 137 -6.85 -11.55 23.19
CA ILE A 137 -6.61 -11.14 24.58
C ILE A 137 -7.73 -10.21 25.09
N ILE A 138 -8.23 -9.29 24.27
CA ILE A 138 -9.36 -8.41 24.63
C ILE A 138 -10.63 -9.22 24.90
N LYS A 139 -10.83 -10.33 24.20
CA LYS A 139 -11.93 -11.28 24.43
C LYS A 139 -11.70 -12.17 25.67
N GLY A 140 -10.52 -12.10 26.29
CA GLY A 140 -10.11 -12.99 27.37
C GLY A 140 -9.65 -14.36 26.86
N GLU A 141 -9.28 -14.46 25.59
CA GLU A 141 -8.87 -15.69 24.91
C GLU A 141 -7.36 -15.70 24.65
N PHE A 142 -6.75 -16.88 24.73
CA PHE A 142 -5.34 -17.11 24.38
C PHE A 142 -5.18 -18.54 23.85
N ASN A 143 -5.80 -18.79 22.70
CA ASN A 143 -5.95 -20.12 22.15
C ASN A 143 -4.72 -20.51 21.32
N TYR A 144 -3.92 -21.44 21.83
CA TYR A 144 -2.85 -22.05 21.06
C TYR A 144 -3.41 -22.79 19.84
N GLN A 145 -2.70 -22.63 18.72
CA GLN A 145 -3.05 -23.18 17.41
C GLN A 145 -2.06 -24.27 17.02
N HIS A 146 -2.41 -25.05 16.00
CA HIS A 146 -1.51 -26.09 15.50
C HIS A 146 -0.32 -25.53 14.70
N THR A 147 -0.46 -24.31 14.18
CA THR A 147 0.51 -23.51 13.41
C THR A 147 0.21 -22.03 13.60
N GLY A 148 1.20 -21.16 13.42
CA GLY A 148 1.01 -19.70 13.36
C GLY A 148 1.67 -18.93 14.51
N LEU A 149 1.17 -17.74 14.84
CA LEU A 149 1.73 -16.87 15.88
C LEU A 149 1.67 -17.51 17.27
N LEU A 150 0.58 -18.22 17.57
CA LEU A 150 0.40 -18.99 18.81
C LEU A 150 0.51 -20.50 18.54
N ASP A 151 1.48 -20.93 17.74
CA ASP A 151 1.78 -22.37 17.60
C ASP A 151 1.96 -23.02 18.98
N ASN A 152 1.34 -24.18 19.18
CA ASN A 152 1.37 -24.92 20.44
C ASN A 152 2.75 -25.44 20.86
N THR A 153 3.76 -25.27 20.02
CA THR A 153 5.16 -25.57 20.29
C THR A 153 6.00 -24.33 20.62
N HIS A 154 5.45 -23.11 20.55
CA HIS A 154 6.14 -21.88 20.98
C HIS A 154 6.27 -21.83 22.50
N LEU A 155 7.51 -21.68 22.99
CA LEU A 155 7.85 -21.53 24.41
C LEU A 155 8.17 -20.07 24.78
N ARG A 156 8.47 -19.24 23.78
CA ARG A 156 8.88 -17.85 23.94
C ARG A 156 8.15 -16.98 22.93
N PHE A 157 7.86 -15.75 23.34
CA PHE A 157 7.09 -14.80 22.56
C PHE A 157 7.80 -13.45 22.57
N PHE A 158 7.86 -12.81 21.40
CA PHE A 158 8.65 -11.60 21.24
C PHE A 158 7.85 -10.52 20.51
N GLY A 159 7.92 -9.29 21.03
CA GLY A 159 7.68 -8.08 20.24
C GLY A 159 9.00 -7.51 19.73
N LYS A 160 8.95 -6.54 18.82
CA LYS A 160 10.15 -5.91 18.23
C LYS A 160 11.21 -5.47 19.24
N LYS A 161 10.77 -4.83 20.33
CA LYS A 161 11.68 -4.39 21.41
C LYS A 161 12.39 -5.57 22.07
N ASN A 162 11.69 -6.67 22.31
CA ASN A 162 12.26 -7.87 22.93
C ASN A 162 13.22 -8.60 21.97
N ILE A 163 12.92 -8.62 20.65
CA ILE A 163 13.86 -9.13 19.64
C ILE A 163 15.15 -8.32 19.66
N ARG A 164 15.04 -6.99 19.71
CA ARG A 164 16.20 -6.11 19.80
C ARG A 164 17.03 -6.40 21.05
N GLU A 165 16.40 -6.55 22.20
CA GLU A 165 17.08 -6.91 23.46
C GLU A 165 17.74 -8.29 23.39
N LEU A 166 17.06 -9.28 22.78
CA LEU A 166 17.59 -10.62 22.54
C LEU A 166 18.90 -10.56 21.72
N LEU A 167 18.92 -9.78 20.64
CA LEU A 167 20.10 -9.60 19.79
C LEU A 167 21.24 -8.87 20.53
N ILE A 168 20.94 -7.76 21.21
CA ILE A 168 21.94 -6.97 21.95
C ILE A 168 22.59 -7.83 23.05
N ASN A 169 21.80 -8.62 23.78
CA ASN A 169 22.31 -9.50 24.84
C ASN A 169 23.20 -10.63 24.30
N ALA A 170 23.08 -10.96 23.02
CA ALA A 170 23.98 -11.88 22.32
C ALA A 170 25.25 -11.21 21.77
N GLY A 171 25.42 -9.90 21.97
CA GLY A 171 26.54 -9.12 21.41
C GLY A 171 26.35 -8.76 19.94
N LEU A 172 25.12 -8.83 19.44
CA LEU A 172 24.76 -8.52 18.06
C LEU A 172 24.09 -7.15 17.96
N ALA A 173 24.25 -6.50 16.81
CA ALA A 173 23.55 -5.29 16.43
C ALA A 173 22.77 -5.55 15.14
N PRO A 174 21.43 -5.38 15.13
CA PRO A 174 20.65 -5.50 13.90
C PRO A 174 20.97 -4.33 12.97
N ILE A 175 21.40 -4.66 11.75
CA ILE A 175 21.72 -3.71 10.68
C ILE A 175 20.59 -3.58 9.67
N LYS A 176 19.71 -4.58 9.57
CA LYS A 176 18.50 -4.55 8.74
C LYS A 176 17.32 -5.21 9.44
N TRP A 177 16.12 -4.72 9.17
CA TRP A 177 14.84 -5.28 9.60
C TRP A 177 13.92 -5.42 8.40
N TYR A 178 13.40 -6.62 8.19
CA TYR A 178 12.32 -6.88 7.25
C TYR A 178 11.08 -7.36 8.00
N THR A 179 9.94 -7.31 7.33
CA THR A 179 8.67 -7.76 7.89
C THR A 179 7.88 -8.58 6.89
N THR A 180 7.12 -9.55 7.39
CA THR A 180 5.99 -10.11 6.65
C THR A 180 4.71 -9.53 7.23
N MET A 181 3.79 -9.10 6.37
CA MET A 181 2.54 -8.46 6.78
C MET A 181 1.37 -9.41 6.58
N LEU A 182 0.49 -9.51 7.59
CA LEU A 182 -0.75 -10.25 7.48
C LEU A 182 -1.83 -9.50 8.25
N ARG A 183 -3.03 -9.35 7.68
CA ARG A 183 -4.15 -8.72 8.40
C ARG A 183 -4.81 -9.72 9.34
N PRO A 184 -5.45 -9.29 10.45
CA PRO A 184 -6.10 -10.19 11.40
C PRO A 184 -7.06 -11.19 10.77
N GLU A 185 -7.80 -10.80 9.73
CA GLU A 185 -8.78 -11.63 9.03
C GLU A 185 -8.10 -12.80 8.27
N ASN A 186 -6.85 -12.61 7.87
CA ASN A 186 -6.07 -13.56 7.07
C ASN A 186 -5.15 -14.43 7.93
N THR A 187 -5.09 -14.20 9.24
CA THR A 187 -4.38 -15.07 10.18
C THR A 187 -5.18 -16.35 10.45
N GLU A 188 -4.54 -17.31 11.11
CA GLU A 188 -5.16 -18.52 11.65
C GLU A 188 -6.33 -18.23 12.61
N PHE A 189 -6.36 -17.04 13.22
CA PHE A 189 -7.44 -16.61 14.11
C PHE A 189 -8.68 -16.09 13.37
N LYS A 190 -8.54 -15.71 12.09
CA LYS A 190 -9.63 -15.17 11.25
C LYS A 190 -10.45 -14.08 11.94
N GLN A 191 -9.75 -13.18 12.62
CA GLN A 191 -10.38 -12.14 13.43
C GLN A 191 -11.01 -11.07 12.55
N ASP A 192 -12.26 -10.72 12.81
CA ASP A 192 -12.93 -9.59 12.18
C ASP A 192 -12.66 -8.32 12.98
N ILE A 193 -11.70 -7.49 12.53
CA ILE A 193 -11.35 -6.25 13.23
C ILE A 193 -12.50 -5.23 13.23
N GLU A 194 -13.40 -5.29 12.25
CA GLU A 194 -14.53 -4.37 12.12
C GLU A 194 -15.64 -4.66 13.15
N SER A 195 -15.64 -5.86 13.74
CA SER A 195 -16.56 -6.24 14.82
C SER A 195 -16.27 -5.54 16.15
N LEU A 196 -15.09 -4.93 16.32
CA LEU A 196 -14.68 -4.30 17.57
C LEU A 196 -15.38 -2.95 17.80
N PRO A 197 -15.51 -2.52 19.07
CA PRO A 197 -15.85 -1.14 19.40
C PRO A 197 -14.94 -0.16 18.65
N LYS A 198 -15.53 0.91 18.13
CA LYS A 198 -14.88 1.85 17.20
C LYS A 198 -13.57 2.44 17.75
N GLU A 199 -13.52 2.72 19.05
CA GLU A 199 -12.34 3.25 19.73
C GLU A 199 -11.19 2.23 19.70
N ILE A 200 -11.49 0.95 19.91
CA ILE A 200 -10.52 -0.15 19.87
C ILE A 200 -10.08 -0.39 18.43
N TYR A 201 -11.02 -0.45 17.48
CA TYR A 201 -10.71 -0.56 16.06
C TYR A 201 -9.73 0.54 15.61
N ASN A 202 -10.02 1.81 15.92
CA ASN A 202 -9.15 2.92 15.54
C ASN A 202 -7.77 2.81 16.17
N TYR A 203 -7.69 2.38 17.44
CA TYR A 203 -6.40 2.18 18.08
C TYR A 203 -5.60 1.08 17.40
N LEU A 204 -6.20 -0.11 17.20
CA LEU A 204 -5.52 -1.25 16.59
C LEU A 204 -5.10 -1.00 15.14
N ASN A 205 -5.96 -0.35 14.35
CA ASN A 205 -5.69 -0.03 12.96
C ASN A 205 -4.56 1.01 12.78
N ASN A 206 -4.28 1.83 13.79
CA ASN A 206 -3.21 2.84 13.76
C ASN A 206 -1.89 2.36 14.39
N ARG A 207 -1.83 1.11 14.87
CA ARG A 207 -0.56 0.54 15.37
C ARG A 207 0.37 0.30 14.20
N GLU A 208 1.51 1.00 14.19
CA GLU A 208 2.54 0.92 13.15
C GLU A 208 2.93 -0.53 12.79
N GLU A 209 3.08 -1.38 13.81
CA GLU A 209 3.49 -2.78 13.67
C GLU A 209 2.33 -3.77 13.92
N GLY A 210 1.09 -3.26 13.94
CA GLY A 210 -0.09 -4.04 14.31
C GLY A 210 -0.40 -5.21 13.38
N ASN A 211 -0.04 -5.07 12.10
CA ASN A 211 -0.23 -6.11 11.08
C ASN A 211 1.09 -6.79 10.67
N VAL A 212 2.18 -6.53 11.39
CA VAL A 212 3.44 -7.25 11.19
C VAL A 212 3.29 -8.64 11.80
N TYR A 213 3.31 -9.65 10.94
CA TYR A 213 3.16 -11.05 11.31
C TYR A 213 4.48 -11.61 11.87
N GLN A 214 5.60 -11.34 11.20
CA GLN A 214 6.93 -11.75 11.65
C GLN A 214 7.95 -10.64 11.36
N PHE A 215 8.96 -10.57 12.22
CA PHE A 215 10.14 -9.74 12.00
C PHE A 215 11.28 -10.64 11.51
N ILE A 216 12.00 -10.17 10.49
CA ILE A 216 13.23 -10.79 10.02
C ILE A 216 14.37 -9.80 10.25
N THR A 217 15.45 -10.23 10.89
CA THR A 217 16.58 -9.34 11.20
C THR A 217 17.87 -9.86 10.60
N VAL A 218 18.68 -8.97 10.04
CA VAL A 218 20.09 -9.24 9.70
C VAL A 218 20.96 -8.52 10.71
N SER A 219 21.79 -9.26 11.45
CA SER A 219 22.53 -8.71 12.59
C SER A 219 24.00 -9.09 12.54
N MET A 220 24.88 -8.11 12.74
CA MET A 220 26.34 -8.31 12.81
C MET A 220 26.81 -8.25 14.26
N LYS A 221 28.08 -8.59 14.52
CA LYS A 221 28.69 -8.34 15.83
C LYS A 221 28.74 -6.84 16.11
N ALA A 222 28.32 -6.42 17.30
CA ALA A 222 28.19 -5.00 17.63
C ALA A 222 29.51 -4.22 17.51
N ASN A 223 30.64 -4.84 17.88
CA ASN A 223 31.97 -4.26 17.78
C ASN A 223 32.47 -4.08 16.33
N GLU A 224 31.89 -4.77 15.36
CA GLU A 224 32.23 -4.62 13.94
C GLU A 224 31.40 -3.51 13.29
N VAL A 225 30.17 -3.29 13.76
CA VAL A 225 29.34 -2.13 13.36
C VAL A 225 30.04 -0.82 13.76
N GLU A 226 30.62 -0.74 14.96
CA GLU A 226 31.36 0.46 15.40
C GLU A 226 32.56 0.80 14.49
N LYS A 227 33.21 -0.21 13.90
CA LYS A 227 34.35 -0.02 12.98
C LYS A 227 33.89 0.47 11.60
N GLU A 228 32.72 0.05 11.13
CA GLU A 228 32.13 0.56 9.88
C GLU A 228 31.50 1.96 10.06
N VAL A 229 30.91 2.22 11.23
CA VAL A 229 30.34 3.54 11.60
C VAL A 229 31.44 4.55 11.94
N GLY A 230 32.63 4.12 12.36
CA GLY A 230 33.81 4.96 12.60
C GLY A 230 34.29 5.77 11.39
N THR A 231 33.77 5.49 10.20
CA THR A 231 33.98 6.27 8.96
C THR A 231 32.87 7.30 8.65
N PHE A 232 31.79 7.35 9.43
CA PHE A 232 30.61 8.20 9.19
C PHE A 232 30.08 8.90 10.46
N ILE A 233 30.98 9.42 11.31
CA ILE A 233 30.57 10.27 12.45
C ILE A 233 30.84 11.74 12.11
N GLU A 234 29.80 12.46 11.68
CA GLU A 234 29.62 13.86 12.09
C GLU A 234 28.22 14.08 12.69
N LYS A 235 28.24 14.40 13.99
CA LYS A 235 27.28 15.19 14.77
C LYS A 235 25.78 14.95 14.51
N ASN A 236 25.23 13.93 15.18
CA ASN A 236 24.25 14.10 16.26
C ASN A 236 23.69 12.73 16.64
N GLY A 237 24.35 12.04 17.57
CA GLY A 237 23.74 11.32 18.70
C GLY A 237 22.61 10.30 18.50
N GLU A 238 22.21 9.93 17.29
CA GLU A 238 21.24 8.88 17.04
C GLU A 238 21.80 7.94 15.96
N ALA A 239 22.06 6.70 16.33
CA ALA A 239 22.30 5.63 15.37
C ALA A 239 21.03 5.52 14.51
N LYS A 240 21.07 6.01 13.26
CA LYS A 240 20.01 5.79 12.29
C LYS A 240 19.89 4.29 12.04
N PHE A 241 18.85 3.69 12.60
CA PHE A 241 18.43 2.34 12.24
C PHE A 241 17.95 2.40 10.79
N TYR A 242 18.59 1.64 9.90
CA TYR A 242 18.12 1.40 8.54
C TYR A 242 16.77 0.67 8.64
N MET A 243 15.69 1.44 8.69
CA MET A 243 14.40 1.00 8.19
C MET A 243 14.49 1.04 6.66
N ASP A 244 13.86 0.08 5.98
CA ASP A 244 13.75 0.05 4.53
C ASP A 244 13.61 1.48 4.00
N GLU A 245 14.61 1.93 3.24
CA GLU A 245 14.55 3.27 2.66
C GLU A 245 13.38 3.26 1.68
N GLU A 246 12.28 3.92 2.07
CA GLU A 246 11.16 4.21 1.16
C GLU A 246 11.74 4.75 -0.14
N TYR A 247 11.23 4.30 -1.28
CA TYR A 247 11.77 4.70 -2.57
C TYR A 247 10.66 5.21 -3.49
N LEU A 248 11.03 6.21 -4.28
CA LEU A 248 10.31 6.61 -5.47
C LEU A 248 10.72 5.68 -6.60
N GLN A 249 9.76 5.03 -7.25
CA GLN A 249 10.04 4.13 -8.37
C GLN A 249 9.38 4.63 -9.65
N VAL A 250 10.10 4.55 -10.76
CA VAL A 250 9.58 4.88 -12.09
C VAL A 250 9.68 3.65 -12.97
N PHE A 251 8.57 3.24 -13.55
CA PHE A 251 8.46 2.12 -14.48
C PHE A 251 8.23 2.61 -15.90
N TRP A 252 8.65 1.81 -16.87
CA TRP A 252 8.27 1.93 -18.27
C TRP A 252 7.71 0.62 -18.81
N GLY A 253 6.78 0.70 -19.76
CA GLY A 253 6.18 -0.50 -20.33
C GLY A 253 5.31 -0.27 -21.57
N GLU A 254 5.37 -1.21 -22.50
CA GLU A 254 4.50 -1.25 -23.67
C GLU A 254 3.09 -1.73 -23.25
N ASP A 255 2.05 -1.24 -23.94
CA ASP A 255 0.64 -1.54 -23.63
C ASP A 255 0.23 -1.34 -22.16
N LYS A 256 0.94 -0.46 -21.43
CA LYS A 256 0.75 -0.17 -20.00
C LYS A 256 0.94 -1.41 -19.10
N GLN A 257 1.74 -2.38 -19.55
CA GLN A 257 2.20 -3.49 -18.71
C GLN A 257 3.56 -3.14 -18.12
N TYR A 258 3.62 -3.01 -16.79
CA TYR A 258 4.83 -2.63 -16.06
C TYR A 258 5.43 -3.86 -15.37
N ARG A 259 6.76 -3.98 -15.42
CA ARG A 259 7.52 -5.08 -14.80
C ARG A 259 8.65 -4.51 -13.97
N GLU A 260 9.02 -5.18 -12.88
CA GLU A 260 10.10 -4.74 -11.98
C GLU A 260 11.44 -4.57 -12.69
N GLU A 261 11.76 -5.46 -13.64
CA GLU A 261 12.96 -5.37 -14.48
C GLU A 261 13.01 -4.10 -15.35
N ASN A 262 11.86 -3.46 -15.59
CA ASN A 262 11.71 -2.24 -16.37
C ASN A 262 11.40 -1.04 -15.47
N SER A 263 12.26 -0.84 -14.46
CA SER A 263 12.09 0.25 -13.50
C SER A 263 13.41 0.80 -12.97
N VAL A 264 13.33 1.99 -12.40
CA VAL A 264 14.43 2.66 -11.68
C VAL A 264 13.90 3.20 -10.36
N LYS A 265 14.70 3.05 -9.29
CA LYS A 265 14.35 3.47 -7.93
C LYS A 265 15.28 4.57 -7.45
N LYS A 266 14.75 5.45 -6.60
CA LYS A 266 15.52 6.44 -5.85
C LYS A 266 15.02 6.51 -4.42
N THR A 267 15.92 6.48 -3.45
CA THR A 267 15.59 6.69 -2.03
C THR A 267 14.79 7.98 -1.86
N LEU A 268 13.67 7.86 -1.17
CA LEU A 268 12.73 8.91 -0.87
C LEU A 268 13.10 9.62 0.43
N ILE A 269 12.92 10.93 0.45
CA ILE A 269 13.11 11.77 1.63
C ILE A 269 11.73 12.24 2.07
N ILE A 270 11.35 11.90 3.30
CA ILE A 270 10.03 12.20 3.86
C ILE A 270 10.20 13.15 5.04
N ASP A 271 10.57 14.39 4.73
CA ASP A 271 10.85 15.44 5.71
C ASP A 271 9.83 16.59 5.66
N GLY A 272 8.84 16.51 4.77
CA GLY A 272 7.86 17.57 4.55
C GLY A 272 8.44 18.78 3.81
N ASN A 273 9.60 18.66 3.16
CA ASN A 273 10.15 19.66 2.25
C ASN A 273 10.07 19.18 0.80
N SER A 274 10.18 20.11 -0.15
CA SER A 274 10.27 19.78 -1.56
C SER A 274 11.68 19.32 -1.89
N ASN A 275 11.78 18.15 -2.51
CA ASN A 275 13.02 17.49 -2.90
C ASN A 275 12.98 17.15 -4.40
N THR A 276 14.13 17.19 -5.06
CA THR A 276 14.27 16.86 -6.49
C THR A 276 14.94 15.50 -6.66
N TYR A 277 14.27 14.62 -7.38
CA TYR A 277 14.72 13.26 -7.66
C TYR A 277 15.07 13.13 -9.14
N GLU A 278 16.32 12.76 -9.42
CA GLU A 278 16.78 12.46 -10.77
C GLU A 278 16.94 10.95 -10.94
N LEU A 279 16.23 10.39 -11.92
CA LEU A 279 16.29 8.97 -12.28
C LEU A 279 16.69 8.83 -13.74
N MET A 280 17.74 8.05 -14.00
CA MET A 280 18.23 7.75 -15.34
C MET A 280 17.40 6.62 -15.94
N LEU A 281 16.89 6.83 -17.16
CA LEU A 281 16.17 5.84 -17.94
C LEU A 281 17.12 5.29 -19.00
N PRO A 282 17.29 3.95 -19.08
CA PRO A 282 18.21 3.35 -20.03
C PRO A 282 17.77 3.62 -21.47
N LYS A 283 18.71 3.54 -22.41
CA LYS A 283 18.46 3.80 -23.83
C LYS A 283 17.33 2.94 -24.39
N GLU A 284 17.22 1.71 -23.92
CA GLU A 284 16.24 0.71 -24.33
C GLU A 284 14.87 0.92 -23.70
N ALA A 285 14.72 1.88 -22.77
CA ALA A 285 13.45 2.16 -22.11
C ALA A 285 12.41 2.61 -23.14
N LYS A 286 11.35 1.81 -23.29
CA LYS A 286 10.30 2.00 -24.28
C LYS A 286 8.93 1.80 -23.64
N GLY A 287 7.97 2.64 -24.01
CA GLY A 287 6.60 2.55 -23.52
C GLY A 287 6.11 3.76 -22.72
N TYR A 288 4.96 3.60 -22.08
CA TYR A 288 4.39 4.61 -21.18
C TYR A 288 5.08 4.58 -19.82
N LEU A 289 5.05 5.69 -19.10
CA LEU A 289 5.65 5.84 -17.79
C LEU A 289 4.62 5.69 -16.67
N ARG A 290 5.04 5.05 -15.57
CA ARG A 290 4.31 4.98 -14.29
C ARG A 290 5.26 5.39 -13.17
N ILE A 291 4.76 6.24 -12.27
CA ILE A 291 5.48 6.68 -11.07
C ILE A 291 4.77 6.09 -9.87
N ASP A 292 5.52 5.38 -9.03
CA ASP A 292 5.07 4.83 -7.76
C ASP A 292 5.72 5.69 -6.65
N PRO A 293 4.99 6.64 -6.03
CA PRO A 293 5.58 7.66 -5.18
C PRO A 293 6.13 7.14 -3.85
N ALA A 294 5.47 6.19 -3.19
CA ALA A 294 5.93 5.46 -2.00
C ALA A 294 4.99 4.32 -1.64
N ILE A 295 5.46 3.19 -1.10
CA ILE A 295 4.60 2.03 -0.74
C ILE A 295 4.10 2.15 0.71
N ILE A 296 3.73 3.38 1.10
CA ILE A 296 3.20 3.71 2.42
C ILE A 296 2.10 4.76 2.35
N PRO A 297 1.23 4.85 3.37
CA PRO A 297 0.28 5.93 3.47
C PRO A 297 1.00 7.27 3.71
N LEU A 298 0.82 8.23 2.81
CA LEU A 298 1.41 9.56 2.92
C LEU A 298 0.65 10.63 2.15
N TYR A 299 0.96 11.88 2.43
CA TYR A 299 0.59 13.00 1.58
C TYR A 299 1.74 13.41 0.68
N GLY A 300 1.47 13.55 -0.61
CA GLY A 300 2.42 13.96 -1.62
C GLY A 300 1.94 15.20 -2.36
N GLU A 301 2.89 16.09 -2.67
CA GLU A 301 2.69 17.17 -3.65
C GLU A 301 3.79 17.08 -4.69
N ILE A 302 3.40 17.00 -5.97
CA ILE A 302 4.36 17.14 -7.06
C ILE A 302 4.34 18.59 -7.52
N ASP A 303 5.49 19.24 -7.43
CA ASP A 303 5.75 20.57 -7.98
C ASP A 303 5.93 20.49 -9.50
N SER A 304 6.77 19.56 -9.97
CA SER A 304 7.00 19.33 -11.39
C SER A 304 7.53 17.93 -11.70
N ILE A 305 7.28 17.48 -12.93
CA ILE A 305 7.94 16.33 -13.55
C ILE A 305 8.49 16.79 -14.88
N CYS A 306 9.77 16.53 -15.16
CA CYS A 306 10.41 16.84 -16.44
C CYS A 306 11.08 15.59 -17.00
N ILE A 307 10.98 15.40 -18.32
CA ILE A 307 11.78 14.42 -19.04
C ILE A 307 12.79 15.18 -19.88
N THR A 308 14.06 14.87 -19.71
CA THR A 308 15.18 15.54 -20.38
C THR A 308 16.05 14.55 -21.14
N GLU A 309 16.75 15.05 -22.16
CA GLU A 309 17.73 14.31 -22.95
C GLU A 309 19.05 15.11 -23.04
N GLY A 310 20.18 14.43 -22.81
CA GLY A 310 21.52 15.02 -22.76
C GLY A 310 21.95 15.51 -21.37
N ASP A 311 23.28 15.53 -21.12
CA ASP A 311 23.85 15.81 -19.79
C ASP A 311 24.23 17.28 -19.56
N GLU A 312 25.02 17.90 -20.47
CA GLU A 312 25.55 19.27 -20.25
C GLU A 312 24.51 20.38 -20.52
N TYR A 313 23.60 20.17 -21.46
CA TYR A 313 22.51 21.10 -21.80
C TYR A 313 21.22 20.30 -22.02
N PRO A 314 20.57 19.84 -20.94
CA PRO A 314 19.44 18.92 -21.02
C PRO A 314 18.28 19.56 -21.79
N LYS A 315 17.92 18.95 -22.93
CA LYS A 315 16.74 19.35 -23.69
C LYS A 315 15.50 18.79 -23.00
N VAL A 316 14.59 19.66 -22.56
CA VAL A 316 13.28 19.25 -22.02
C VAL A 316 12.41 18.71 -23.16
N LEU A 317 12.05 17.43 -23.06
CA LEU A 317 11.19 16.74 -24.02
C LEU A 317 9.72 16.81 -23.61
N ALA A 318 9.44 16.78 -22.31
CA ALA A 318 8.11 16.93 -21.74
C ALA A 318 8.20 17.46 -20.31
N GLU A 319 7.16 18.16 -19.89
CA GLU A 319 7.02 18.73 -18.55
C GLU A 319 5.57 18.54 -18.06
N TRP A 320 5.39 18.34 -16.76
CA TRP A 320 4.12 18.42 -16.05
C TRP A 320 4.31 19.33 -14.84
N SER A 321 3.62 20.47 -14.85
CA SER A 321 3.74 21.50 -13.82
C SER A 321 2.45 22.32 -13.74
N THR A 322 2.42 23.33 -12.87
CA THR A 322 1.32 24.30 -12.79
C THR A 322 0.96 24.89 -14.14
N ALA A 323 1.96 25.17 -14.99
CA ALA A 323 1.78 25.84 -16.29
C ALA A 323 0.89 25.04 -17.25
N ASN A 324 0.89 23.71 -17.15
CA ASN A 324 0.03 22.83 -17.95
C ASN A 324 -1.00 22.06 -17.12
N ASN A 325 -1.24 22.52 -15.89
CA ASN A 325 -2.20 21.92 -14.96
C ASN A 325 -1.98 20.40 -14.75
N PHE A 326 -0.73 19.95 -14.85
CA PHE A 326 -0.33 18.55 -14.76
C PHE A 326 -1.13 17.63 -15.71
N ASN A 327 -1.45 18.14 -16.90
CA ASN A 327 -2.28 17.43 -17.88
C ASN A 327 -1.62 16.10 -18.29
N GLY A 328 -2.38 15.01 -18.18
CA GLY A 328 -1.95 13.66 -18.52
C GLY A 328 -1.48 12.82 -17.33
N LEU A 329 -1.37 13.39 -16.13
CA LEU A 329 -1.14 12.62 -14.90
C LEU A 329 -2.44 12.02 -14.36
N ILE A 330 -2.48 10.69 -14.26
CA ILE A 330 -3.64 9.94 -13.79
C ILE A 330 -3.24 9.14 -12.55
N GLY A 331 -3.78 9.50 -11.40
CA GLY A 331 -3.67 8.69 -10.19
C GLY A 331 -4.57 7.45 -10.26
N LEU A 332 -4.01 6.29 -9.95
CA LEU A 332 -4.67 4.99 -9.91
C LEU A 332 -4.46 4.30 -8.56
N ASN A 333 -5.20 3.21 -8.35
CA ASN A 333 -5.18 2.35 -7.17
C ASN A 333 -5.39 3.15 -5.87
N ASP A 334 -4.29 3.50 -5.20
CA ASP A 334 -4.29 4.10 -3.88
C ASP A 334 -3.99 5.60 -3.88
N ILE A 335 -3.96 6.24 -5.06
CA ILE A 335 -3.81 7.69 -5.21
C ILE A 335 -5.18 8.37 -5.17
N ILE A 336 -5.38 9.23 -4.17
CA ILE A 336 -6.51 10.14 -4.08
C ILE A 336 -6.01 11.55 -4.40
N ARG A 337 -6.31 12.07 -5.58
CA ARG A 337 -5.97 13.45 -5.95
C ARG A 337 -6.79 14.43 -5.11
N ILE A 338 -6.11 15.41 -4.53
CA ILE A 338 -6.71 16.48 -3.73
C ILE A 338 -6.69 17.75 -4.57
N SER A 339 -7.85 18.33 -4.81
CA SER A 339 -7.96 19.62 -5.49
C SER A 339 -7.84 20.77 -4.48
N SER A 340 -6.65 20.94 -3.90
CA SER A 340 -6.23 22.20 -3.28
C SER A 340 -5.52 23.04 -4.35
N ASN A 341 -5.70 24.37 -4.31
CA ASN A 341 -5.15 25.39 -5.23
C ASN A 341 -4.24 24.85 -6.34
N ASN A 342 -4.62 25.04 -7.62
CA ASN A 342 -4.05 24.45 -8.85
C ASN A 342 -2.52 24.55 -9.06
N ASP A 343 -1.78 25.07 -8.09
CA ASP A 343 -0.34 25.28 -8.11
C ASP A 343 0.44 23.96 -8.05
N ARG A 344 -0.10 22.89 -7.45
CA ARG A 344 0.60 21.59 -7.30
C ARG A 344 -0.29 20.39 -7.57
N TYR A 345 0.29 19.27 -8.01
CA TYR A 345 -0.41 17.99 -8.07
C TYR A 345 -0.40 17.36 -6.68
N SER A 346 -1.43 17.67 -5.89
CA SER A 346 -1.58 17.22 -4.52
C SER A 346 -2.34 15.89 -4.47
N PHE A 347 -1.86 14.94 -3.67
CA PHE A 347 -2.49 13.64 -3.52
C PHE A 347 -2.24 12.99 -2.15
N PHE A 348 -3.08 12.01 -1.85
CA PHE A 348 -2.89 11.09 -0.74
C PHE A 348 -2.65 9.68 -1.29
N SER A 349 -1.63 9.00 -0.76
CA SER A 349 -1.40 7.57 -0.94
C SER A 349 -2.01 6.82 0.25
N THR A 350 -2.73 5.73 -0.01
CA THR A 350 -3.22 4.81 1.04
C THR A 350 -2.33 3.59 1.27
N GLY A 351 -1.24 3.46 0.51
CA GLY A 351 -0.07 2.64 0.87
C GLY A 351 -0.05 1.15 0.50
N LEU A 352 -0.89 0.65 -0.40
CA LEU A 352 -0.77 -0.75 -0.88
C LEU A 352 -0.11 -0.83 -2.26
N ASP A 353 -0.42 0.10 -3.17
CA ASP A 353 0.15 0.19 -4.52
C ASP A 353 -0.23 1.53 -5.19
N PRO A 354 0.24 2.69 -4.68
CA PRO A 354 -0.10 3.99 -5.28
C PRO A 354 0.61 4.17 -6.62
N GLN A 355 -0.16 4.47 -7.67
CA GLN A 355 0.36 4.59 -9.04
C GLN A 355 -0.07 5.90 -9.68
N ILE A 356 0.87 6.63 -10.28
CA ILE A 356 0.61 7.82 -11.10
C ILE A 356 1.07 7.51 -12.52
N ILE A 357 0.12 7.40 -13.45
CA ILE A 357 0.40 7.13 -14.87
C ILE A 357 0.61 8.45 -15.61
N ILE A 358 1.65 8.49 -16.44
CA ILE A 358 1.87 9.54 -17.43
C ILE A 358 1.26 9.07 -18.76
N ASN A 359 0.07 9.55 -19.09
CA ASN A 359 -0.71 9.01 -20.21
C ASN A 359 -0.44 9.71 -21.56
N ASN A 360 0.25 10.85 -21.57
CA ASN A 360 0.48 11.68 -22.75
C ASN A 360 1.94 11.73 -23.22
N TYR A 361 2.79 10.84 -22.72
CA TYR A 361 4.18 10.73 -23.16
C TYR A 361 4.58 9.27 -23.33
N TYR A 362 5.30 8.99 -24.41
CA TYR A 362 5.74 7.65 -24.79
C TYR A 362 7.25 7.67 -25.03
N LEU A 363 7.98 6.77 -24.35
CA LEU A 363 9.41 6.57 -24.54
C LEU A 363 9.67 5.76 -25.80
N ASP A 364 10.56 6.26 -26.66
CA ASP A 364 10.84 5.68 -27.97
C ASP A 364 11.93 4.60 -27.99
N GLY A 365 12.66 4.41 -26.88
CA GLY A 365 13.75 3.44 -26.78
C GLY A 365 14.96 3.74 -27.67
N LYS A 366 15.20 5.01 -28.03
CA LYS A 366 16.29 5.38 -28.97
C LYS A 366 17.51 6.02 -28.30
N SER A 367 17.31 6.64 -27.15
CA SER A 367 18.29 7.46 -26.45
C SER A 367 18.06 7.38 -24.94
N GLU A 368 19.15 7.52 -24.19
CA GLU A 368 19.08 7.68 -22.73
C GLU A 368 18.34 8.97 -22.41
N LYS A 369 17.44 8.88 -21.44
CA LYS A 369 16.63 9.99 -20.97
C LYS A 369 16.73 10.06 -19.47
N LYS A 370 16.44 11.22 -18.92
CA LYS A 370 16.37 11.44 -17.48
C LYS A 370 14.99 11.94 -17.11
N ILE A 371 14.39 11.35 -16.08
CA ILE A 371 13.19 11.89 -15.46
C ILE A 371 13.58 12.61 -14.18
N VAL A 372 13.14 13.86 -14.06
CA VAL A 372 13.38 14.73 -12.91
C VAL A 372 12.04 15.01 -12.26
N ILE A 373 11.88 14.63 -11.00
CA ILE A 373 10.63 14.77 -10.25
C ILE A 373 10.90 15.65 -9.05
N THR A 374 10.28 16.82 -8.98
CA THR A 374 10.33 17.70 -7.81
C THR A 374 9.03 17.55 -7.04
N CYS A 375 9.13 17.06 -5.80
CA CYS A 375 7.98 16.73 -4.98
C CYS A 375 8.27 16.78 -3.49
N LEU A 376 7.21 16.94 -2.71
CA LEU A 376 7.20 16.96 -1.26
C LEU A 376 6.39 15.77 -0.74
N PHE A 377 6.91 15.12 0.29
CA PHE A 377 6.24 14.02 0.98
C PHE A 377 6.19 14.24 2.49
N GLN A 378 5.03 14.01 3.10
CA GLN A 378 4.85 14.09 4.55
C GLN A 378 3.96 12.95 5.08
N LYS A 379 4.31 12.42 6.26
CA LYS A 379 3.53 11.40 7.00
C LYS A 379 2.44 12.00 7.93
N ASN A 380 2.35 13.33 8.05
CA ASN A 380 1.58 13.98 9.12
C ASN A 380 0.05 13.86 8.94
N GLN A 381 -0.56 12.88 9.61
CA GLN A 381 -1.99 12.53 9.59
C GLN A 381 -2.93 13.70 9.96
N SER A 382 -2.48 14.68 10.75
CA SER A 382 -3.35 15.77 11.25
C SER A 382 -3.68 16.81 10.18
N LYS A 383 -2.70 17.22 9.36
CA LYS A 383 -2.94 18.09 8.19
C LYS A 383 -3.76 17.37 7.13
N VAL A 384 -3.48 16.08 6.90
CA VAL A 384 -4.21 15.22 5.95
C VAL A 384 -5.68 15.10 6.35
N PHE A 385 -5.97 14.83 7.62
CA PHE A 385 -7.35 14.74 8.12
C PHE A 385 -8.10 16.08 7.97
N ASN A 386 -7.44 17.20 8.24
CA ASN A 386 -8.02 18.53 8.06
C ASN A 386 -8.31 18.84 6.58
N LEU A 387 -7.39 18.52 5.67
CA LEU A 387 -7.55 18.75 4.23
C LEU A 387 -8.67 17.87 3.63
N ILE A 388 -8.76 16.61 4.06
CA ILE A 388 -9.85 15.69 3.70
C ILE A 388 -11.18 16.22 4.25
N SER A 389 -11.22 16.67 5.51
CA SER A 389 -12.40 17.26 6.14
C SER A 389 -12.88 18.51 5.39
N GLU A 390 -11.99 19.40 4.97
CA GLU A 390 -12.31 20.59 4.18
C GLU A 390 -12.81 20.25 2.77
N THR A 391 -12.17 19.30 2.09
CA THR A 391 -12.60 18.84 0.75
C THR A 391 -13.98 18.18 0.80
N VAL A 392 -14.23 17.34 1.82
CA VAL A 392 -15.55 16.73 2.06
C VAL A 392 -16.60 17.80 2.35
N LYS A 393 -16.28 18.84 3.13
CA LYS A 393 -17.19 19.98 3.37
C LYS A 393 -17.52 20.73 2.07
N LYS A 394 -16.53 20.99 1.21
CA LYS A 394 -16.74 21.69 -0.06
C LYS A 394 -17.64 20.91 -1.01
N LEU A 395 -17.37 19.62 -1.21
CA LEU A 395 -18.20 18.72 -2.02
C LEU A 395 -19.63 18.60 -1.45
N PHE A 396 -19.79 18.67 -0.13
CA PHE A 396 -21.10 18.66 0.50
C PHE A 396 -21.89 19.95 0.22
N CYS A 397 -21.24 21.11 0.24
CA CYS A 397 -21.84 22.39 -0.13
C CYS A 397 -22.28 22.41 -1.60
N GLU A 398 -21.43 21.94 -2.51
CA GLU A 398 -21.75 21.84 -3.94
C GLU A 398 -22.93 20.87 -4.18
N MET A 399 -22.92 19.69 -3.56
CA MET A 399 -24.05 18.76 -3.66
C MET A 399 -25.35 19.35 -3.09
N LYS A 400 -25.26 20.11 -1.99
CA LYS A 400 -26.44 20.78 -1.43
C LYS A 400 -27.00 21.80 -2.43
N GLN A 401 -26.15 22.63 -3.03
CA GLN A 401 -26.57 23.56 -4.08
C GLN A 401 -27.25 22.84 -5.25
N TRP A 402 -26.69 21.71 -5.70
CA TRP A 402 -27.29 20.94 -6.80
C TRP A 402 -28.65 20.34 -6.43
N LYS A 403 -28.83 19.88 -5.19
CA LYS A 403 -30.13 19.41 -4.69
C LYS A 403 -31.14 20.54 -4.61
N ASP A 404 -30.73 21.69 -4.11
CA ASP A 404 -31.60 22.87 -3.99
C ASP A 404 -32.02 23.37 -5.38
N SER A 405 -31.09 23.41 -6.35
CA SER A 405 -31.41 23.71 -7.76
C SER A 405 -32.35 22.68 -8.40
N ASN A 406 -32.13 21.39 -8.16
CA ASN A 406 -33.01 20.34 -8.68
C ASN A 406 -34.43 20.44 -8.08
N LEU A 407 -34.54 20.72 -6.79
CA LEU A 407 -35.83 20.94 -6.12
C LEU A 407 -36.55 22.17 -6.71
N SER A 408 -35.84 23.28 -6.93
CA SER A 408 -36.38 24.47 -7.58
C SER A 408 -36.90 24.18 -9.00
N LEU A 409 -36.14 23.43 -9.80
CA LEU A 409 -36.55 23.03 -11.14
C LEU A 409 -37.76 22.08 -11.11
N GLN A 410 -37.84 21.17 -10.13
CA GLN A 410 -39.01 20.30 -9.95
C GLN A 410 -40.26 21.09 -9.57
N GLU A 411 -40.14 22.15 -8.76
CA GLU A 411 -41.24 23.05 -8.43
C GLU A 411 -41.70 23.86 -9.63
N GLU A 412 -40.77 24.40 -10.43
CA GLU A 412 -41.09 25.07 -11.69
C GLU A 412 -41.78 24.12 -12.67
N LEU A 413 -41.29 22.89 -12.79
CA LEU A 413 -41.88 21.86 -13.65
C LEU A 413 -43.28 21.47 -13.18
N LYS A 414 -43.54 21.40 -11.88
CA LYS A 414 -44.90 21.21 -11.34
C LYS A 414 -45.82 22.38 -11.70
N LYS A 415 -45.35 23.62 -11.57
CA LYS A 415 -46.12 24.82 -11.95
C LYS A 415 -46.44 24.81 -13.45
N ILE A 416 -45.47 24.50 -14.30
CA ILE A 416 -45.65 24.42 -15.75
C ILE A 416 -46.60 23.27 -16.12
N LYS A 417 -46.48 22.09 -15.51
CA LYS A 417 -47.38 20.95 -15.75
C LYS A 417 -48.83 21.27 -15.34
N LEU A 418 -49.04 22.04 -14.27
CA LEU A 418 -50.36 22.53 -13.88
C LEU A 418 -50.95 23.48 -14.94
N VAL A 419 -50.15 24.45 -15.41
CA VAL A 419 -50.57 25.38 -16.46
C VAL A 419 -50.90 24.65 -17.77
N ALA A 420 -50.05 23.68 -18.17
CA ALA A 420 -50.28 22.88 -19.37
C ALA A 420 -51.56 22.02 -19.26
N LYS A 421 -51.83 21.45 -18.07
CA LYS A 421 -53.05 20.68 -17.81
C LYS A 421 -54.30 21.56 -17.87
N ASP A 422 -54.26 22.75 -17.27
CA ASP A 422 -55.36 23.72 -17.34
C ASP A 422 -55.63 24.17 -18.78
N LEU A 423 -54.57 24.43 -19.56
CA LEU A 423 -54.69 24.75 -20.99
C LEU A 423 -55.28 23.59 -21.80
N SER A 424 -54.83 22.35 -21.55
CA SER A 424 -55.37 21.16 -22.19
C SER A 424 -56.86 20.95 -21.89
N ASN A 425 -57.27 21.11 -20.63
CA ASN A 425 -58.68 21.05 -20.24
C ASN A 425 -59.51 22.15 -20.93
N LYS A 426 -58.94 23.35 -21.08
CA LYS A 426 -59.59 24.48 -21.76
C LYS A 426 -59.74 24.23 -23.26
N ILE A 427 -58.77 23.60 -23.91
CA ILE A 427 -58.89 23.12 -25.31
C ILE A 427 -59.99 22.08 -25.41
N GLU A 428 -60.05 21.10 -24.50
CA GLU A 428 -61.07 20.06 -24.53
C GLU A 428 -62.48 20.63 -24.34
N GLU A 429 -62.66 21.60 -23.43
CA GLU A 429 -63.91 22.34 -23.27
C GLU A 429 -64.28 23.19 -24.49
N LEU A 430 -63.30 23.85 -25.11
CA LEU A 430 -63.52 24.62 -26.33
C LEU A 430 -63.89 23.72 -27.50
N ASN A 431 -63.24 22.56 -27.66
CA ASN A 431 -63.57 21.55 -28.66
C ASN A 431 -64.99 21.01 -28.45
N LYS A 432 -65.39 20.69 -27.22
CA LYS A 432 -66.78 20.29 -26.88
C LYS A 432 -67.80 21.42 -27.14
N LYS A 433 -67.43 22.68 -26.94
CA LYS A 433 -68.27 23.85 -27.28
C LYS A 433 -68.34 24.12 -28.78
N ASN A 434 -67.25 23.90 -29.51
CA ASN A 434 -67.15 24.05 -30.97
C ASN A 434 -67.94 22.96 -31.71
N GLU A 435 -68.08 21.76 -31.15
CA GLU A 435 -69.00 20.73 -31.67
C GLU A 435 -70.48 21.14 -31.58
N ILE A 436 -70.85 22.12 -30.75
CA ILE A 436 -72.26 22.52 -30.51
C ILE A 436 -72.68 23.81 -31.22
N LYS A 437 -71.77 24.62 -31.80
CA LYS A 437 -72.18 25.85 -32.52
C LYS A 437 -71.35 26.12 -33.77
N GLN A 438 -71.99 25.91 -34.91
CA GLN A 438 -71.57 26.50 -36.18
C GLN A 438 -71.71 28.03 -36.13
N ILE A 439 -70.67 28.71 -36.61
CA ILE A 439 -70.52 30.17 -36.84
C ILE A 439 -69.90 30.96 -35.67
N LYS A 440 -68.56 30.90 -35.60
CA LYS A 440 -67.63 32.03 -35.35
C LYS A 440 -66.20 31.61 -35.75
N LEU A 441 -66.00 31.50 -37.06
CA LEU A 441 -64.71 31.16 -37.68
C LEU A 441 -63.80 32.41 -37.69
N ASP A 442 -62.49 32.20 -37.64
CA ASP A 442 -61.37 33.17 -37.59
C ASP A 442 -60.86 33.56 -36.20
N VAL A 443 -61.69 34.05 -35.28
CA VAL A 443 -61.20 34.38 -33.90
C VAL A 443 -60.97 33.13 -33.04
N SER A 444 -61.68 32.02 -33.32
CA SER A 444 -61.46 30.73 -32.63
C SER A 444 -60.18 30.05 -33.09
N LEU A 445 -59.92 30.05 -34.40
CA LEU A 445 -58.76 29.39 -35.02
C LEU A 445 -57.43 30.06 -34.62
N GLN A 446 -57.38 31.40 -34.55
CA GLN A 446 -56.17 32.10 -34.08
C GLN A 446 -55.86 31.83 -32.60
N ASN A 447 -56.89 31.67 -31.77
CA ASN A 447 -56.70 31.35 -30.35
C ASN A 447 -56.28 29.87 -30.16
N GLU A 448 -56.82 28.95 -30.96
CA GLU A 448 -56.39 27.54 -30.99
C GLU A 448 -54.95 27.38 -31.49
N GLU A 449 -54.57 28.02 -32.61
CA GLU A 449 -53.19 27.99 -33.11
C GLU A 449 -52.19 28.57 -32.11
N LYS A 450 -52.57 29.63 -31.39
CA LYS A 450 -51.73 30.21 -30.34
C LYS A 450 -51.57 29.25 -29.16
N LEU A 451 -52.64 28.59 -28.73
CA LEU A 451 -52.57 27.60 -27.65
C LEU A 451 -51.75 26.37 -28.03
N ILE A 452 -51.87 25.89 -29.28
CA ILE A 452 -51.06 24.77 -29.80
C ILE A 452 -49.58 25.14 -29.81
N LYS A 453 -49.22 26.36 -30.27
CA LYS A 453 -47.84 26.87 -30.23
C LYS A 453 -47.30 26.97 -28.81
N ASP A 454 -48.12 27.41 -27.86
CA ASP A 454 -47.73 27.48 -26.45
C ASP A 454 -47.52 26.07 -25.86
N ILE A 455 -48.39 25.10 -26.17
CA ILE A 455 -48.23 23.70 -25.75
C ILE A 455 -46.94 23.09 -26.33
N ASP A 456 -46.64 23.32 -27.61
CA ASP A 456 -45.40 22.85 -28.23
C ASP A 456 -44.16 23.47 -27.57
N LEU A 457 -44.23 24.76 -27.24
CA LEU A 457 -43.15 25.46 -26.54
C LEU A 457 -42.93 24.89 -25.13
N TYR A 458 -43.99 24.66 -24.37
CA TYR A 458 -43.89 24.08 -23.03
C TYR A 458 -43.50 22.60 -23.06
N THR A 459 -43.93 21.84 -24.07
CA THR A 459 -43.51 20.44 -24.28
C THR A 459 -42.01 20.36 -24.57
N LYS A 460 -41.48 21.26 -25.41
CA LYS A 460 -40.03 21.38 -25.64
C LYS A 460 -39.28 21.78 -24.36
N LYS A 461 -39.80 22.72 -23.57
CA LYS A 461 -39.19 23.10 -22.28
C LYS A 461 -39.20 21.94 -21.27
N ILE A 462 -40.28 21.18 -21.19
CA ILE A 462 -40.39 19.99 -20.35
C ILE A 462 -39.36 18.95 -20.78
N HIS A 463 -39.22 18.70 -22.09
CA HIS A 463 -38.25 17.74 -22.61
C HIS A 463 -36.80 18.14 -22.32
N THR A 464 -36.46 19.44 -22.46
CA THR A 464 -35.13 19.96 -22.09
C THR A 464 -34.85 19.82 -20.58
N LEU A 465 -35.86 20.08 -19.74
CA LEU A 465 -35.74 19.92 -18.30
C LEU A 465 -35.63 18.45 -17.88
N GLU A 466 -36.39 17.55 -18.49
CA GLU A 466 -36.31 16.10 -18.25
C GLU A 466 -34.93 15.55 -18.64
N THR A 467 -34.41 15.95 -19.81
CA THR A 467 -33.04 15.60 -20.24
C THR A 467 -31.97 16.14 -19.27
N GLY A 468 -32.14 17.37 -18.75
CA GLY A 468 -31.24 17.95 -17.75
C GLY A 468 -31.28 17.23 -16.40
N ILE A 469 -32.47 16.84 -15.95
CA ILE A 469 -32.68 16.05 -14.73
C ILE A 469 -32.06 14.66 -14.86
N ASP A 470 -32.21 14.00 -16.02
CA ASP A 470 -31.62 12.69 -16.28
C ASP A 470 -30.09 12.77 -16.33
N THR A 471 -29.54 13.82 -16.93
CA THR A 471 -28.09 14.07 -16.97
C THR A 471 -27.53 14.26 -15.55
N LEU A 472 -28.17 15.12 -14.75
CA LEU A 472 -27.78 15.35 -13.36
C LEU A 472 -27.98 14.11 -12.48
N SER A 473 -29.06 13.35 -12.68
CA SER A 473 -29.32 12.11 -11.94
C SER A 473 -28.30 11.03 -12.27
N ASN A 474 -27.86 10.95 -13.54
CA ASN A 474 -26.78 10.08 -13.96
C ASN A 474 -25.43 10.50 -13.38
N GLU A 475 -25.10 11.80 -13.36
CA GLU A 475 -23.88 12.29 -12.71
C GLU A 475 -23.90 12.06 -11.18
N ILE A 476 -25.04 12.26 -10.52
CA ILE A 476 -25.22 11.92 -9.09
C ILE A 476 -25.09 10.41 -8.86
N SER A 477 -25.62 9.57 -9.75
CA SER A 477 -25.51 8.12 -9.67
C SER A 477 -24.07 7.65 -9.87
N LYS A 478 -23.36 8.18 -10.87
CA LYS A 478 -21.93 7.94 -11.09
C LYS A 478 -21.11 8.36 -9.88
N MET A 479 -21.32 9.57 -9.36
CA MET A 479 -20.69 10.05 -8.12
C MET A 479 -20.97 9.09 -6.96
N LYS A 480 -22.22 8.66 -6.75
CA LYS A 480 -22.59 7.71 -5.70
C LYS A 480 -21.92 6.34 -5.83
N GLN A 481 -21.59 5.94 -7.05
CA GLN A 481 -20.91 4.69 -7.35
C GLN A 481 -19.37 4.80 -7.24
N THR A 482 -18.80 6.01 -7.29
CA THR A 482 -17.36 6.22 -7.13
C THR A 482 -16.86 5.69 -5.77
N ARG A 483 -15.64 5.15 -5.78
CA ARG A 483 -14.97 4.66 -4.57
C ARG A 483 -14.84 5.76 -3.51
N SER A 484 -14.48 6.99 -3.89
CA SER A 484 -14.38 8.12 -2.96
C SER A 484 -15.70 8.43 -2.24
N TRP A 485 -16.83 8.33 -2.95
CA TRP A 485 -18.14 8.48 -2.36
C TRP A 485 -18.46 7.33 -1.40
N LYS A 486 -18.09 6.09 -1.69
CA LYS A 486 -18.35 4.98 -0.76
C LYS A 486 -17.50 5.09 0.51
N TYR A 487 -16.22 5.46 0.39
CA TYR A 487 -15.28 5.57 1.51
C TYR A 487 -15.49 6.80 2.41
N THR A 488 -16.09 7.88 1.90
CA THR A 488 -16.40 9.09 2.70
C THR A 488 -17.76 9.03 3.42
N TYR A 489 -18.45 7.88 3.39
CA TYR A 489 -19.78 7.70 4.00
C TYR A 489 -19.84 8.11 5.47
N PHE A 490 -18.86 7.69 6.26
CA PHE A 490 -18.77 7.99 7.68
C PHE A 490 -18.64 9.50 7.97
N LEU A 491 -17.80 10.22 7.23
CA LEU A 491 -17.60 11.67 7.38
C LEU A 491 -18.85 12.48 7.01
N ARG A 492 -19.64 12.00 6.04
CA ARG A 492 -20.91 12.64 5.62
C ARG A 492 -22.07 12.34 6.56
N TRP A 493 -22.06 11.17 7.20
CA TRP A 493 -23.02 10.87 8.25
C TRP A 493 -22.81 11.77 9.47
N LEU A 494 -21.55 12.02 9.86
CA LEU A 494 -21.20 12.97 10.93
C LEU A 494 -21.70 14.40 10.61
N SER A 495 -21.48 14.92 9.40
CA SER A 495 -21.89 16.30 9.07
C SER A 495 -23.42 16.51 9.04
N ASN A 496 -24.20 15.45 8.83
CA ASN A 496 -25.67 15.48 8.89
C ASN A 496 -26.22 15.37 10.32
N LYS A 497 -25.44 14.85 11.28
CA LYS A 497 -25.87 14.66 12.67
C LYS A 497 -25.62 15.90 13.55
N PHE A 498 -24.79 16.84 13.08
CA PHE A 498 -24.44 18.09 13.75
C PHE A 498 -25.02 19.34 13.03
N LYS A 499 -26.15 19.18 12.33
CA LYS A 499 -26.89 20.26 11.66
C LYS A 499 -28.27 20.44 12.27
#